data_AF-A0A938B3S4-F1
#
_entry.id   AF-A0A938B3S4-F1
#
_cell.length_a   1.000
_cell.length_b   1.000
_cell.length_c   1.000
_cell.angle_alpha   90.00
_cell.angle_beta   90.00
_cell.angle_gamma   90.00
#
_symmetry.space_group_name_H-M   'P 1'
#
loop_
_entity.id
_entity.type
_entity.pdbx_description
1 polymer ?
#
loop_
_entity_poly.entity_id
_entity_poly.type
_entity_poly.pdbx_seq_one_letter_code
_entity_poly.pdbx_strand_id
1 'polypeptide(L)'
;MKREHTLLAFIFCIAIIGVSYSSTSANVEQMQRDMEIFFPPEGISVGWKRASPTQFFTEENLYEHIDGAAESFFAYQFQLCGAATYEPEQGGEDFISVDIYDMNTPLNAYGMYRSELYPEAKFVDIGAEGYADSSSINFWKDKYYVKLLATREDESFLAANTAIAQAIADSIYGRYSMPYLAQLLPKEAIIEKSEKFVLDNVLGHEFLRNGMVARYQIGGQDKQFVLLDCQTEEDSRGTFSTFKRYEEKSDKNVADVAGLGDECFSAQDKYYQRIIVVRMNKFVIIALQVENEEATHALIKTFAPRISQMESVRPAQIFFNGKRLDISPPAQMKGQNIWLPVISFSQAIGASATVDEEKIVIRYNDKEIQLNRESSDIYIDDGTVFINWEQFLNLMQVQYSVDSEKNEILCTLKLDSIIERR
;
A
#
# COMPACT_ATOMS: atom_id res chain seq x y z
N MET A 1 -26.82 -3.60 46.75
CA MET A 1 -27.14 -2.74 45.58
C MET A 1 -26.02 -1.79 45.14
N LYS A 2 -25.62 -0.71 45.84
CA LYS A 2 -24.56 0.19 45.28
C LYS A 2 -23.14 -0.41 45.20
N ARG A 3 -22.80 -1.40 46.03
CA ARG A 3 -21.44 -1.97 46.11
C ARG A 3 -21.18 -3.13 45.12
N GLU A 4 -22.23 -3.75 44.58
CA GLU A 4 -22.14 -4.86 43.62
C GLU A 4 -21.96 -4.35 42.18
N HIS A 5 -22.56 -3.21 41.84
CA HIS A 5 -22.38 -2.61 40.50
C HIS A 5 -20.97 -2.05 40.27
N THR A 6 -20.28 -1.60 41.31
CA THR A 6 -18.89 -1.11 41.19
C THR A 6 -17.88 -2.25 41.02
N LEU A 7 -18.13 -3.41 41.64
CA LEU A 7 -17.26 -4.59 41.50
C LEU A 7 -17.42 -5.25 40.12
N LEU A 8 -18.66 -5.32 39.60
CA LEU A 8 -18.93 -5.84 38.25
C LEU A 8 -18.27 -4.98 37.16
N ALA A 9 -18.33 -3.65 37.28
CA ALA A 9 -17.69 -2.74 36.33
C ALA A 9 -16.16 -2.87 36.33
N PHE A 10 -15.55 -3.10 37.50
CA PHE A 10 -14.10 -3.26 37.63
C PHE A 10 -13.61 -4.59 37.02
N ILE A 11 -14.35 -5.68 37.22
CA ILE A 11 -14.07 -6.99 36.61
C ILE A 11 -14.24 -6.92 35.09
N PHE A 12 -15.26 -6.21 34.59
CA PHE A 12 -15.49 -6.02 33.16
C PHE A 12 -14.38 -5.21 32.48
N CYS A 13 -13.88 -4.15 33.12
CA CYS A 13 -12.74 -3.38 32.62
C CYS A 13 -11.45 -4.21 32.58
N ILE A 14 -11.15 -5.02 33.61
CA ILE A 14 -9.97 -5.89 33.63
C ILE A 14 -10.07 -6.98 32.54
N ALA A 15 -11.26 -7.53 32.31
CA ALA A 15 -11.48 -8.50 31.24
C ALA A 15 -11.33 -7.88 29.85
N ILE A 16 -11.84 -6.66 29.61
CA ILE A 16 -11.66 -5.95 28.33
C ILE A 16 -10.20 -5.59 28.08
N ILE A 17 -9.49 -5.11 29.10
CA ILE A 17 -8.06 -4.80 29.01
C ILE A 17 -7.27 -6.09 28.76
N GLY A 18 -7.58 -7.18 29.45
CA GLY A 18 -6.92 -8.49 29.27
C GLY A 18 -7.14 -9.09 27.88
N VAL A 19 -8.36 -9.00 27.33
CA VAL A 19 -8.70 -9.48 25.97
C VAL A 19 -8.07 -8.60 24.88
N SER A 20 -7.99 -7.28 25.11
CA SER A 20 -7.34 -6.35 24.17
C SER A 20 -5.82 -6.55 24.16
N TYR A 21 -5.19 -6.72 25.32
CA TYR A 21 -3.75 -6.99 25.41
C TYR A 21 -3.38 -8.32 24.75
N SER A 22 -4.17 -9.39 24.99
CA SER A 22 -3.90 -10.71 24.41
C SER A 22 -4.09 -10.77 22.89
N SER A 23 -5.01 -9.97 22.35
CA SER A 23 -5.23 -9.90 20.89
C SER A 23 -4.15 -9.08 20.18
N THR A 24 -3.68 -7.99 20.78
CA THR A 24 -2.56 -7.20 20.23
C THR A 24 -1.25 -8.01 20.23
N SER A 25 -0.94 -8.74 21.32
CA SER A 25 0.28 -9.56 21.37
C SER A 25 0.26 -10.72 20.36
N ALA A 26 -0.89 -11.39 20.21
CA ALA A 26 -1.06 -12.46 19.23
C ALA A 26 -0.91 -11.97 17.78
N ASN A 27 -1.37 -10.76 17.48
CA ASN A 27 -1.23 -10.15 16.16
C ASN A 27 0.24 -9.82 15.83
N VAL A 28 0.98 -9.24 16.78
CA VAL A 28 2.41 -8.92 16.59
C VAL A 28 3.24 -10.18 16.37
N GLU A 29 3.03 -11.23 17.17
CA GLU A 29 3.74 -12.51 16.98
C GLU A 29 3.47 -13.13 15.60
N GLN A 30 2.23 -13.01 15.10
CA GLN A 30 1.89 -13.47 13.75
C GLN A 30 2.62 -12.64 12.68
N MET A 31 2.62 -11.32 12.79
CA MET A 31 3.35 -10.44 11.88
C MET A 31 4.86 -10.72 11.87
N GLN A 32 5.46 -11.02 13.02
CA GLN A 32 6.86 -11.41 13.14
C GLN A 32 7.14 -12.72 12.37
N ARG A 33 6.30 -13.74 12.54
CA ARG A 33 6.42 -15.01 11.80
C ARG A 33 6.27 -14.81 10.28
N ASP A 34 5.30 -13.99 9.88
CA ASP A 34 5.05 -13.69 8.46
C ASP A 34 6.14 -12.83 7.83
N MET A 35 6.87 -12.05 8.62
CA MET A 35 7.98 -11.23 8.14
C MET A 35 9.32 -11.98 8.15
N GLU A 36 9.53 -12.93 9.07
CA GLU A 36 10.76 -13.76 9.15
C GLU A 36 11.07 -14.45 7.82
N ILE A 37 10.03 -14.91 7.11
CA ILE A 37 10.17 -15.59 5.82
C ILE A 37 10.73 -14.70 4.70
N PHE A 38 10.71 -13.37 4.87
CA PHE A 38 11.23 -12.46 3.85
C PHE A 38 12.75 -12.35 3.92
N PHE A 39 13.35 -12.63 5.07
CA PHE A 39 14.79 -12.59 5.27
C PHE A 39 15.43 -13.83 4.67
N PRO A 40 16.18 -13.70 3.56
CA PRO A 40 16.68 -14.87 2.87
C PRO A 40 17.68 -15.66 3.75
N PRO A 41 17.67 -16.99 3.69
CA PRO A 41 18.59 -17.84 4.46
C PRO A 41 20.04 -17.72 3.95
N GLU A 42 20.96 -18.52 4.50
CA GLU A 42 22.34 -18.57 4.01
C GLU A 42 22.41 -18.98 2.52
N GLY A 43 23.41 -18.44 1.79
CA GLY A 43 23.70 -18.86 0.42
C GLY A 43 22.92 -18.17 -0.71
N ILE A 44 22.17 -17.08 -0.44
CA ILE A 44 21.56 -16.26 -1.51
C ILE A 44 22.60 -15.63 -2.42
N SER A 45 23.72 -15.19 -1.84
CA SER A 45 24.88 -14.70 -2.57
C SER A 45 26.09 -15.54 -2.20
N VAL A 46 26.85 -15.99 -3.19
CA VAL A 46 28.03 -16.83 -2.97
C VAL A 46 29.02 -16.08 -2.06
N GLY A 47 29.39 -16.70 -0.94
CA GLY A 47 30.31 -16.11 0.03
C GLY A 47 29.66 -15.19 1.06
N TRP A 48 28.33 -15.20 1.19
CA TRP A 48 27.56 -14.42 2.16
C TRP A 48 26.61 -15.29 2.98
N LYS A 49 26.48 -14.96 4.26
CA LYS A 49 25.59 -15.64 5.21
C LYS A 49 24.86 -14.63 6.09
N ARG A 50 23.70 -15.03 6.63
CA ARG A 50 22.98 -14.24 7.63
C ARG A 50 23.73 -14.31 8.96
N ALA A 51 24.10 -13.16 9.53
CA ALA A 51 24.94 -13.10 10.72
C ALA A 51 24.13 -13.22 12.02
N SER A 52 22.86 -12.82 12.00
CA SER A 52 21.99 -12.80 13.19
C SER A 52 20.58 -13.34 12.92
N PRO A 53 19.87 -13.82 13.95
CA PRO A 53 18.42 -13.93 13.91
C PRO A 53 17.79 -12.56 13.64
N THR A 54 16.66 -12.53 12.96
CA THR A 54 15.92 -11.29 12.75
C THR A 54 15.52 -10.70 14.10
N GLN A 55 15.80 -9.42 14.27
CA GLN A 55 15.33 -8.61 15.38
C GLN A 55 14.05 -7.91 14.96
N PHE A 56 13.08 -7.83 15.86
CA PHE A 56 11.81 -7.18 15.58
C PHE A 56 11.62 -5.96 16.47
N PHE A 57 11.25 -4.85 15.85
CA PHE A 57 10.93 -3.60 16.51
C PHE A 57 9.48 -3.20 16.25
N THR A 58 8.78 -2.84 17.31
CA THR A 58 7.41 -2.31 17.29
C THR A 58 7.44 -0.79 17.43
N GLU A 59 6.28 -0.15 17.44
CA GLU A 59 6.17 1.30 17.69
C GLU A 59 6.84 1.70 19.03
N GLU A 60 6.84 0.81 20.01
CA GLU A 60 7.37 1.06 21.36
C GLU A 60 8.90 1.10 21.45
N ASN A 61 9.63 0.54 20.47
CA ASN A 61 11.09 0.44 20.53
C ASN A 61 11.81 0.72 19.19
N LEU A 62 11.10 1.11 18.12
CA LEU A 62 11.73 1.41 16.84
C LEU A 62 12.81 2.52 16.95
N TYR A 63 12.63 3.49 17.84
CA TYR A 63 13.62 4.56 18.05
C TYR A 63 14.98 4.04 18.54
N GLU A 64 15.04 2.86 19.17
CA GLU A 64 16.29 2.23 19.59
C GLU A 64 17.10 1.74 18.38
N HIS A 65 16.44 1.44 17.27
CA HIS A 65 17.04 0.93 16.04
C HIS A 65 17.45 2.04 15.07
N ILE A 66 16.58 3.04 14.87
CA ILE A 66 16.76 4.08 13.83
C ILE A 66 17.02 5.49 14.38
N ASP A 67 17.51 5.57 15.62
CA ASP A 67 18.05 6.80 16.24
C ASP A 67 17.16 8.05 16.07
N GLY A 68 15.89 7.93 16.45
CA GLY A 68 14.93 9.05 16.42
C GLY A 68 14.29 9.34 15.04
N ALA A 69 14.66 8.64 13.98
CA ALA A 69 13.99 8.77 12.67
C ALA A 69 12.57 8.16 12.62
N ALA A 70 12.14 7.50 13.70
CA ALA A 70 10.88 6.73 13.79
C ALA A 70 9.62 7.56 13.58
N GLU A 71 9.63 8.85 13.93
CA GLU A 71 8.45 9.72 13.74
C GLU A 71 7.96 9.76 12.28
N SER A 72 8.89 9.71 11.31
CA SER A 72 8.54 9.70 9.89
C SER A 72 7.81 8.42 9.47
N PHE A 73 8.16 7.28 10.06
CA PHE A 73 7.49 5.99 9.82
C PHE A 73 6.12 5.95 10.48
N PHE A 74 5.99 6.51 11.68
CA PHE A 74 4.70 6.60 12.39
C PHE A 74 3.69 7.48 11.64
N ALA A 75 4.16 8.52 10.94
CA ALA A 75 3.31 9.33 10.06
C ALA A 75 2.67 8.54 8.89
N TYR A 76 3.14 7.31 8.63
CA TYR A 76 2.56 6.37 7.65
C TYR A 76 2.06 5.08 8.31
N GLN A 77 1.64 5.12 9.57
CA GLN A 77 1.03 3.99 10.29
C GLN A 77 1.88 2.72 10.30
N PHE A 78 3.19 2.88 10.52
CA PHE A 78 4.11 1.78 10.81
C PHE A 78 3.52 0.75 11.80
N GLN A 79 3.80 -0.54 11.57
CA GLN A 79 3.34 -1.64 12.41
C GLN A 79 4.49 -2.44 13.03
N LEU A 80 5.48 -2.83 12.22
CA LEU A 80 6.60 -3.69 12.63
C LEU A 80 7.81 -3.46 11.73
N CYS A 81 9.02 -3.50 12.29
CA CYS A 81 10.28 -3.55 11.56
C CYS A 81 10.98 -4.87 11.89
N GLY A 82 11.30 -5.66 10.87
CA GLY A 82 12.25 -6.75 10.98
C GLY A 82 13.63 -6.25 10.56
N ALA A 83 14.68 -6.63 11.27
CA ALA A 83 16.05 -6.24 10.97
C ALA A 83 16.98 -7.46 11.03
N ALA A 84 17.86 -7.60 10.03
CA ALA A 84 18.90 -8.63 10.01
C ALA A 84 20.18 -8.09 9.37
N THR A 85 21.30 -8.75 9.63
CA THR A 85 22.57 -8.46 8.96
C THR A 85 23.09 -9.66 8.17
N TYR A 86 23.77 -9.37 7.07
CA TYR A 86 24.47 -10.34 6.24
C TYR A 86 25.96 -10.01 6.24
N GLU A 87 26.79 -11.01 6.50
CA GLU A 87 28.25 -10.85 6.56
C GLU A 87 28.94 -11.78 5.56
N PRO A 88 30.16 -11.43 5.10
CA PRO A 88 30.99 -12.35 4.35
C PRO A 88 31.25 -13.65 5.12
N GLU A 89 31.17 -14.80 4.46
CA GLU A 89 31.43 -16.11 5.07
C GLU A 89 32.85 -16.23 5.65
N GLN A 90 33.80 -15.49 5.07
CA GLN A 90 35.19 -15.44 5.55
C GLN A 90 35.34 -14.70 6.89
N GLY A 91 34.27 -14.06 7.38
CA GLY A 91 34.24 -13.23 8.58
C GLY A 91 34.79 -11.82 8.34
N GLY A 92 34.57 -10.94 9.31
CA GLY A 92 34.99 -9.54 9.26
C GLY A 92 34.10 -8.64 10.11
N GLU A 93 34.37 -7.35 10.08
CA GLU A 93 33.51 -6.31 10.69
C GLU A 93 32.51 -5.70 9.69
N ASP A 94 32.67 -6.01 8.40
CA ASP A 94 31.84 -5.47 7.33
C ASP A 94 30.57 -6.30 7.13
N PHE A 95 29.44 -5.64 6.90
CA PHE A 95 28.14 -6.29 6.75
C PHE A 95 27.20 -5.50 5.83
N ILE A 96 26.08 -6.12 5.48
CA ILE A 96 24.91 -5.48 4.88
C ILE A 96 23.78 -5.57 5.89
N SER A 97 23.26 -4.44 6.36
CA SER A 97 22.03 -4.40 7.16
C SER A 97 20.81 -4.39 6.26
N VAL A 98 19.76 -5.06 6.70
CA VAL A 98 18.46 -5.15 6.03
C VAL A 98 17.37 -4.81 7.02
N ASP A 99 16.54 -3.83 6.68
CA ASP A 99 15.36 -3.43 7.42
C ASP A 99 14.11 -3.58 6.54
N ILE A 100 13.11 -4.32 7.04
CA ILE A 100 11.80 -4.50 6.38
C ILE A 100 10.73 -3.91 7.29
N TYR A 101 10.10 -2.82 6.85
CA TYR A 101 9.05 -2.10 7.57
C TYR A 101 7.67 -2.47 7.01
N ASP A 102 6.78 -3.01 7.86
CA ASP A 102 5.35 -3.12 7.56
C ASP A 102 4.66 -1.78 7.82
N MET A 103 4.14 -1.17 6.76
CA MET A 103 3.52 0.15 6.78
C MET A 103 1.99 0.09 6.80
N ASN A 104 1.40 -1.04 7.23
CA ASN A 104 -0.04 -1.31 7.28
C ASN A 104 -0.71 -1.47 5.91
N THR A 105 -0.45 -0.58 4.95
CA THR A 105 -1.05 -0.60 3.61
C THR A 105 -0.04 -0.32 2.50
N PRO A 106 -0.29 -0.78 1.25
CA PRO A 106 0.60 -0.46 0.14
C PRO A 106 0.74 1.03 -0.16
N LEU A 107 -0.31 1.82 0.10
CA LEU A 107 -0.27 3.26 -0.11
C LEU A 107 0.63 3.97 0.92
N ASN A 108 0.65 3.49 2.15
CA ASN A 108 1.54 3.97 3.20
C ASN A 108 3.01 3.60 2.92
N ALA A 109 3.28 2.36 2.48
CA ALA A 109 4.62 1.94 2.09
C ALA A 109 5.17 2.80 0.94
N TYR A 110 4.34 3.03 -0.08
CA TYR A 110 4.65 3.96 -1.16
C TYR A 110 4.92 5.38 -0.64
N GLY A 111 4.09 5.88 0.29
CA GLY A 111 4.26 7.20 0.89
C GLY A 111 5.59 7.34 1.63
N MET A 112 5.93 6.38 2.47
CA MET A 112 7.20 6.35 3.19
C MET A 112 8.39 6.29 2.22
N TYR A 113 8.37 5.38 1.26
CA TYR A 113 9.39 5.28 0.20
C TYR A 113 9.59 6.59 -0.57
N ARG A 114 8.51 7.21 -1.05
CA ARG A 114 8.56 8.49 -1.78
C ARG A 114 8.96 9.67 -0.90
N SER A 115 8.79 9.57 0.42
CA SER A 115 9.20 10.62 1.35
C SER A 115 10.73 10.69 1.53
N GLU A 116 11.42 9.55 1.44
CA GLU A 116 12.89 9.47 1.49
C GLU A 116 13.56 9.62 0.11
N LEU A 117 12.80 9.46 -0.97
CA LEU A 117 13.31 9.62 -2.33
C LEU A 117 13.81 11.06 -2.59
N TYR A 118 15.04 11.16 -3.09
CA TYR A 118 15.71 12.41 -3.45
C TYR A 118 15.88 12.56 -4.98
N PRO A 119 16.05 13.78 -5.51
CA PRO A 119 15.99 14.04 -6.96
C PRO A 119 17.03 13.29 -7.80
N GLU A 120 18.22 13.03 -7.27
CA GLU A 120 19.33 12.38 -7.96
C GLU A 120 19.37 10.85 -7.80
N ALA A 121 18.35 10.27 -7.16
CA ALA A 121 18.29 8.84 -6.89
C ALA A 121 18.29 8.01 -8.19
N LYS A 122 19.09 6.93 -8.23
CA LYS A 122 19.14 6.03 -9.38
C LYS A 122 18.14 4.91 -9.21
N PHE A 123 17.11 4.89 -10.04
CA PHE A 123 16.10 3.84 -9.97
C PHE A 123 16.65 2.46 -10.37
N VAL A 124 16.16 1.43 -9.69
CA VAL A 124 16.46 0.02 -9.95
C VAL A 124 15.15 -0.77 -10.06
N ASP A 125 15.18 -1.85 -10.84
CA ASP A 125 14.03 -2.73 -11.07
C ASP A 125 13.89 -3.78 -9.95
N ILE A 126 13.62 -3.31 -8.73
CA ILE A 126 13.45 -4.13 -7.53
C ILE A 126 12.17 -3.69 -6.82
N GLY A 127 11.32 -4.65 -6.45
CA GLY A 127 10.01 -4.38 -5.86
C GLY A 127 9.02 -3.77 -6.86
N ALA A 128 8.09 -2.96 -6.38
CA ALA A 128 7.21 -2.15 -7.23
C ALA A 128 7.94 -0.90 -7.78
N GLU A 129 8.86 -0.35 -6.98
CA GLU A 129 9.85 0.63 -7.41
C GLU A 129 10.99 0.66 -6.38
N GLY A 130 12.24 0.78 -6.86
CA GLY A 130 13.42 0.87 -6.02
C GLY A 130 14.38 1.96 -6.48
N TYR A 131 15.23 2.43 -5.59
CA TYR A 131 16.40 3.26 -5.92
C TYR A 131 17.63 2.76 -5.17
N ALA A 132 18.80 3.07 -5.73
CA ALA A 132 20.08 2.69 -5.16
C ALA A 132 21.09 3.84 -5.23
N ASP A 133 22.02 3.84 -4.29
CA ASP A 133 23.27 4.61 -4.36
C ASP A 133 24.49 3.67 -4.29
N SER A 134 25.65 4.17 -3.87
CA SER A 134 26.90 3.41 -3.81
C SER A 134 26.92 2.33 -2.73
N SER A 135 26.10 2.46 -1.67
CA SER A 135 26.05 1.52 -0.54
C SER A 135 24.63 1.10 -0.16
N SER A 136 23.59 1.77 -0.65
CA SER A 136 22.20 1.49 -0.27
C SER A 136 21.32 1.05 -1.43
N ILE A 137 20.32 0.20 -1.10
CA ILE A 137 19.20 -0.15 -1.98
C ILE A 137 17.93 -0.02 -1.16
N ASN A 138 17.02 0.86 -1.59
CA ASN A 138 15.73 1.09 -0.95
C ASN A 138 14.62 0.81 -1.95
N PHE A 139 13.64 0.01 -1.58
CA PHE A 139 12.50 -0.32 -2.45
C PHE A 139 11.24 -0.56 -1.64
N TRP A 140 10.09 -0.50 -2.29
CA TRP A 140 8.83 -0.90 -1.68
C TRP A 140 8.15 -1.98 -2.51
N LYS A 141 7.38 -2.85 -1.83
CA LYS A 141 6.51 -3.83 -2.47
C LYS A 141 5.37 -4.15 -1.53
N ASP A 142 4.16 -4.15 -2.07
CA ASP A 142 2.92 -4.24 -1.28
C ASP A 142 2.97 -3.27 -0.07
N LYS A 143 2.60 -3.70 1.13
CA LYS A 143 2.67 -2.89 2.36
C LYS A 143 4.06 -2.76 2.99
N TYR A 144 5.10 -3.30 2.35
CA TYR A 144 6.45 -3.31 2.89
C TYR A 144 7.36 -2.26 2.24
N TYR A 145 8.05 -1.49 3.08
CA TYR A 145 9.18 -0.67 2.66
C TYR A 145 10.47 -1.35 3.14
N VAL A 146 11.47 -1.47 2.27
CA VAL A 146 12.70 -2.23 2.53
C VAL A 146 13.91 -1.33 2.29
N LYS A 147 14.85 -1.37 3.24
CA LYS A 147 16.12 -0.64 3.17
C LYS A 147 17.27 -1.61 3.38
N LEU A 148 18.26 -1.53 2.51
CA LEU A 148 19.50 -2.27 2.66
C LEU A 148 20.67 -1.30 2.64
N LEU A 149 21.63 -1.48 3.55
CA LEU A 149 22.81 -0.63 3.66
C LEU A 149 24.06 -1.50 3.84
N ALA A 150 25.00 -1.37 2.90
CA ALA A 150 26.32 -1.97 2.96
C ALA A 150 27.30 -1.07 3.72
N THR A 151 28.15 -1.64 4.58
CA THR A 151 29.24 -0.89 5.24
C THR A 151 30.35 -0.49 4.26
N ARG A 152 30.38 -1.09 3.06
CA ARG A 152 31.40 -0.88 2.03
C ARG A 152 30.81 -0.62 0.65
N GLU A 153 31.53 0.20 -0.11
CA GLU A 153 31.22 0.60 -1.48
C GLU A 153 32.19 -0.07 -2.47
N ASP A 154 32.06 -1.38 -2.65
CA ASP A 154 32.81 -2.12 -3.68
C ASP A 154 31.92 -3.09 -4.45
N GLU A 155 32.44 -3.64 -5.56
CA GLU A 155 31.68 -4.50 -6.47
C GLU A 155 31.11 -5.75 -5.78
N SER A 156 31.83 -6.31 -4.79
CA SER A 156 31.37 -7.50 -4.06
C SER A 156 30.19 -7.17 -3.15
N PHE A 157 30.28 -6.05 -2.41
CA PHE A 157 29.18 -5.57 -1.57
C PHE A 157 27.97 -5.15 -2.40
N LEU A 158 28.16 -4.44 -3.51
CA LEU A 158 27.07 -4.05 -4.39
C LEU A 158 26.34 -5.26 -4.99
N ALA A 159 27.09 -6.27 -5.47
CA ALA A 159 26.52 -7.48 -6.01
C ALA A 159 25.70 -8.26 -4.97
N ALA A 160 26.24 -8.40 -3.75
CA ALA A 160 25.54 -9.06 -2.66
C ALA A 160 24.31 -8.28 -2.20
N ASN A 161 24.42 -6.97 -2.05
CA ASN A 161 23.32 -6.09 -1.67
C ASN A 161 22.16 -6.19 -2.67
N THR A 162 22.48 -6.17 -3.97
CA THR A 162 21.51 -6.35 -5.05
C THR A 162 20.84 -7.73 -5.01
N ALA A 163 21.63 -8.80 -4.81
CA ALA A 163 21.10 -10.17 -4.74
C ALA A 163 20.17 -10.37 -3.53
N ILE A 164 20.54 -9.83 -2.36
CA ILE A 164 19.71 -9.88 -1.15
C ILE A 164 18.42 -9.07 -1.35
N ALA A 165 18.52 -7.86 -1.89
CA ALA A 165 17.36 -7.02 -2.19
C ALA A 165 16.37 -7.72 -3.14
N GLN A 166 16.88 -8.34 -4.22
CA GLN A 166 16.04 -9.10 -5.15
C GLN A 166 15.37 -10.30 -4.48
N ALA A 167 16.11 -11.07 -3.68
CA ALA A 167 15.56 -12.22 -2.96
C ALA A 167 14.45 -11.81 -1.97
N ILE A 168 14.59 -10.66 -1.30
CA ILE A 168 13.55 -10.09 -0.44
C ILE A 168 12.35 -9.63 -1.28
N ALA A 169 12.60 -8.90 -2.38
CA ALA A 169 11.53 -8.45 -3.26
C ALA A 169 10.74 -9.64 -3.83
N ASP A 170 11.39 -10.75 -4.16
CA ASP A 170 10.74 -11.96 -4.67
C ASP A 170 9.97 -12.74 -3.58
N SER A 171 10.41 -12.64 -2.32
CA SER A 171 9.77 -13.32 -1.18
C SER A 171 8.56 -12.57 -0.62
N ILE A 172 8.54 -11.24 -0.70
CA ILE A 172 7.38 -10.42 -0.32
C ILE A 172 6.22 -10.75 -1.26
N TYR A 173 5.05 -11.13 -0.75
CA TYR A 173 3.86 -11.35 -1.60
C TYR A 173 3.07 -10.05 -1.72
N GLY A 174 2.39 -9.80 -2.85
CA GLY A 174 1.52 -8.64 -3.03
C GLY A 174 1.86 -7.75 -4.21
N ARG A 175 1.30 -6.52 -4.20
CA ARG A 175 1.26 -5.65 -5.39
C ARG A 175 2.66 -5.21 -5.85
N TYR A 176 2.92 -5.40 -7.14
CA TYR A 176 4.07 -4.87 -7.89
C TYR A 176 3.76 -3.57 -8.64
N SER A 177 2.58 -2.98 -8.44
CA SER A 177 2.09 -1.85 -9.23
C SER A 177 1.99 -0.58 -8.42
N MET A 178 2.22 0.55 -9.07
CA MET A 178 1.96 1.88 -8.53
C MET A 178 0.56 1.98 -7.89
N PRO A 179 0.40 2.72 -6.76
CA PRO A 179 -0.88 2.85 -6.09
C PRO A 179 -1.95 3.41 -7.03
N TYR A 180 -3.20 3.00 -6.81
CA TYR A 180 -4.31 3.38 -7.67
C TYR A 180 -4.47 4.91 -7.79
N LEU A 181 -4.19 5.68 -6.72
CA LEU A 181 -4.20 7.14 -6.75
C LEU A 181 -3.18 7.74 -7.73
N ALA A 182 -2.00 7.13 -7.85
CA ALA A 182 -1.00 7.57 -8.80
C ALA A 182 -1.41 7.28 -10.26
N GLN A 183 -2.32 6.32 -10.47
CA GLN A 183 -2.89 6.00 -11.79
C GLN A 183 -3.99 6.99 -12.20
N LEU A 184 -4.66 7.62 -11.22
CA LEU A 184 -5.67 8.66 -11.44
C LEU A 184 -5.09 10.02 -11.83
N LEU A 185 -3.80 10.24 -11.55
CA LEU A 185 -3.12 11.47 -11.94
C LEU A 185 -3.02 11.58 -13.47
N PRO A 186 -3.37 12.76 -14.04
CA PRO A 186 -3.04 13.09 -15.42
C PRO A 186 -1.58 12.83 -15.74
N LYS A 187 -1.32 12.25 -16.90
CA LYS A 187 0.06 11.97 -17.36
C LYS A 187 0.58 13.08 -18.26
N GLU A 188 -0.32 13.92 -18.75
CA GLU A 188 -0.02 15.09 -19.54
C GLU A 188 0.70 16.12 -18.67
N ALA A 189 1.90 16.54 -19.10
CA ALA A 189 2.71 17.56 -18.44
C ALA A 189 3.14 17.26 -17.00
N ILE A 190 2.96 16.02 -16.50
CA ILE A 190 3.46 15.63 -15.18
C ILE A 190 4.99 15.65 -15.19
N ILE A 191 5.59 16.19 -14.13
CA ILE A 191 7.02 16.08 -13.90
C ILE A 191 7.27 14.66 -13.41
N GLU A 192 8.07 13.90 -14.17
CA GLU A 192 8.32 12.49 -13.89
C GLU A 192 8.83 12.28 -12.45
N LYS A 193 8.29 11.27 -11.77
CA LYS A 193 8.67 10.89 -10.38
C LYS A 193 8.43 12.00 -9.35
N SER A 194 7.64 13.01 -9.66
CA SER A 194 7.27 14.07 -8.70
C SER A 194 6.14 13.67 -7.76
N GLU A 195 5.51 12.51 -8.00
CA GLU A 195 4.38 12.00 -7.24
C GLU A 195 4.76 11.60 -5.81
N LYS A 196 4.04 12.12 -4.82
CA LYS A 196 4.20 11.79 -3.39
C LYS A 196 2.86 11.52 -2.76
N PHE A 197 2.79 10.54 -1.86
CA PHE A 197 1.61 10.34 -1.04
C PHE A 197 1.85 10.96 0.35
N VAL A 198 0.85 11.68 0.85
CA VAL A 198 0.83 12.27 2.18
C VAL A 198 -0.42 11.76 2.88
N LEU A 199 -0.23 10.97 3.93
CA LEU A 199 -1.33 10.33 4.65
C LEU A 199 -2.16 11.35 5.43
N ASP A 200 -1.48 12.17 6.24
CA ASP A 200 -2.10 13.13 7.16
C ASP A 200 -1.50 14.53 7.00
N ASN A 201 -2.26 15.54 7.42
CA ASN A 201 -1.84 16.94 7.38
C ASN A 201 -1.43 17.42 5.99
N VAL A 202 -2.17 17.01 4.97
CA VAL A 202 -1.92 17.41 3.58
C VAL A 202 -2.01 18.94 3.50
N LEU A 203 -1.00 19.59 2.92
CA LEU A 203 -0.86 21.05 2.90
C LEU A 203 -0.85 21.73 4.28
N GLY A 204 -0.57 20.99 5.36
CA GLY A 204 -0.56 21.50 6.73
C GLY A 204 -1.94 21.59 7.38
N HIS A 205 -2.96 20.94 6.80
CA HIS A 205 -4.32 20.94 7.31
C HIS A 205 -4.73 19.56 7.83
N GLU A 206 -5.07 19.44 9.11
CA GLU A 206 -5.52 18.18 9.73
C GLU A 206 -6.75 17.56 9.05
N PHE A 207 -7.62 18.37 8.46
CA PHE A 207 -8.83 17.91 7.75
C PHE A 207 -8.55 17.44 6.31
N LEU A 208 -7.32 17.61 5.81
CA LEU A 208 -6.90 17.09 4.50
C LEU A 208 -6.02 15.86 4.71
N ARG A 209 -6.53 14.69 4.30
CA ARG A 209 -5.89 13.37 4.48
C ARG A 209 -5.91 12.59 3.17
N ASN A 210 -5.11 11.53 3.07
CA ASN A 210 -5.00 10.64 1.91
C ASN A 210 -4.71 11.39 0.59
N GLY A 211 -3.72 12.28 0.60
CA GLY A 211 -3.40 13.13 -0.54
C GLY A 211 -2.28 12.59 -1.41
N MET A 212 -2.57 12.35 -2.69
CA MET A 212 -1.57 12.17 -3.74
C MET A 212 -1.19 13.52 -4.33
N VAL A 213 0.04 13.95 -4.09
CA VAL A 213 0.62 15.20 -4.57
C VAL A 213 1.44 14.92 -5.83
N ALA A 214 1.33 15.75 -6.85
CA ALA A 214 2.18 15.68 -8.04
C ALA A 214 2.48 17.08 -8.60
N ARG A 215 3.62 17.22 -9.28
CA ARG A 215 4.00 18.45 -9.96
C ARG A 215 3.81 18.33 -11.47
N TYR A 216 3.41 19.43 -12.09
CA TYR A 216 3.14 19.54 -13.51
C TYR A 216 3.83 20.76 -14.09
N GLN A 217 4.35 20.64 -15.32
CA GLN A 217 4.91 21.74 -16.08
C GLN A 217 3.80 22.48 -16.83
N ILE A 218 3.26 23.56 -16.26
CA ILE A 218 2.19 24.35 -16.86
C ILE A 218 2.71 25.74 -17.19
N GLY A 219 2.67 26.13 -18.46
CA GLY A 219 3.12 27.46 -18.90
C GLY A 219 4.60 27.74 -18.61
N GLY A 220 5.44 26.71 -18.54
CA GLY A 220 6.86 26.85 -18.20
C GLY A 220 7.16 26.95 -16.70
N GLN A 221 6.18 26.73 -15.82
CA GLN A 221 6.35 26.72 -14.37
C GLN A 221 5.94 25.38 -13.75
N ASP A 222 6.57 25.04 -12.63
CA ASP A 222 6.18 23.92 -11.77
C ASP A 222 4.90 24.29 -11.01
N LYS A 223 3.83 23.54 -11.24
CA LYS A 223 2.55 23.68 -10.53
C LYS A 223 2.22 22.40 -9.80
N GLN A 224 1.73 22.54 -8.57
CA GLN A 224 1.43 21.40 -7.71
C GLN A 224 -0.08 21.15 -7.67
N PHE A 225 -0.44 19.88 -7.81
CA PHE A 225 -1.80 19.39 -7.63
C PHE A 225 -1.83 18.38 -6.49
N VAL A 226 -2.95 18.33 -5.80
CA VAL A 226 -3.26 17.34 -4.77
C VAL A 226 -4.55 16.64 -5.15
N LEU A 227 -4.55 15.31 -5.15
CA LEU A 227 -5.74 14.46 -5.28
C LEU A 227 -5.99 13.76 -3.94
N LEU A 228 -7.07 14.12 -3.26
CA LEU A 228 -7.49 13.50 -2.00
C LEU A 228 -8.47 12.36 -2.28
N ASP A 229 -8.23 11.18 -1.70
CA ASP A 229 -9.25 10.13 -1.58
C ASP A 229 -10.02 10.30 -0.28
N CYS A 230 -11.26 10.78 -0.38
CA CYS A 230 -12.13 10.92 0.77
C CYS A 230 -12.91 9.64 1.06
N GLN A 231 -12.66 8.53 0.36
CA GLN A 231 -13.34 7.23 0.51
C GLN A 231 -14.82 7.22 0.07
N THR A 232 -15.61 8.23 0.42
CA THR A 232 -17.03 8.35 0.05
C THR A 232 -17.39 9.73 -0.50
N GLU A 233 -18.51 9.82 -1.23
CA GLU A 233 -19.07 11.10 -1.68
C GLU A 233 -19.45 12.02 -0.51
N GLU A 234 -19.94 11.45 0.60
CA GLU A 234 -20.30 12.24 1.78
C GLU A 234 -19.06 12.88 2.42
N ASP A 235 -18.00 12.09 2.60
CA ASP A 235 -16.74 12.57 3.16
C ASP A 235 -16.08 13.63 2.26
N SER A 236 -16.08 13.42 0.94
CA SER A 236 -15.54 14.43 0.01
C SER A 236 -16.29 15.76 0.07
N ARG A 237 -17.61 15.73 0.25
CA ARG A 237 -18.45 16.92 0.42
C ARG A 237 -18.19 17.58 1.77
N GLY A 238 -17.97 16.79 2.82
CA GLY A 238 -17.52 17.25 4.13
C GLY A 238 -16.17 17.97 4.07
N THR A 239 -15.18 17.35 3.44
CA THR A 239 -13.82 17.90 3.24
C THR A 239 -13.86 19.17 2.39
N PHE A 240 -14.56 19.15 1.25
CA PHE A 240 -14.74 20.33 0.38
C PHE A 240 -15.38 21.50 1.13
N SER A 241 -16.48 21.25 1.84
CA SER A 241 -17.19 22.28 2.61
C SER A 241 -16.34 22.83 3.75
N THR A 242 -15.54 21.97 4.40
CA THR A 242 -14.64 22.39 5.47
C THR A 242 -13.51 23.26 4.94
N PHE A 243 -12.92 22.89 3.80
CA PHE A 243 -11.88 23.69 3.16
C PHE A 243 -12.43 25.05 2.70
N LYS A 244 -13.60 25.08 2.05
CA LYS A 244 -14.24 26.33 1.64
C LYS A 244 -14.49 27.27 2.83
N ARG A 245 -15.02 26.76 3.94
CA ARG A 245 -15.23 27.55 5.18
C ARG A 245 -13.92 28.00 5.82
N TYR A 246 -12.84 27.23 5.69
CA TYR A 246 -11.53 27.63 6.19
C TYR A 246 -11.03 28.85 5.39
N GLU A 247 -11.11 28.79 4.06
CA GLU A 247 -10.71 29.89 3.18
C GLU A 247 -11.59 31.14 3.40
N GLU A 248 -12.91 31.00 3.54
CA GLU A 248 -13.83 32.11 3.81
C GLU A 248 -13.53 32.85 5.13
N LYS A 249 -12.92 32.17 6.10
CA LYS A 249 -12.48 32.79 7.37
C LYS A 249 -11.14 33.50 7.23
N SER A 250 -10.27 32.99 6.36
CA SER A 250 -8.89 33.46 6.17
C SER A 250 -8.80 34.60 5.15
N ASP A 251 -9.61 34.60 4.08
CA ASP A 251 -9.69 35.63 3.05
C ASP A 251 -11.10 35.83 2.47
N LYS A 252 -11.38 37.01 1.92
CA LYS A 252 -12.69 37.43 1.41
C LYS A 252 -12.96 37.06 -0.06
N ASN A 253 -12.01 36.45 -0.78
CA ASN A 253 -12.11 36.23 -2.22
C ASN A 253 -12.45 34.79 -2.62
N VAL A 254 -13.25 34.10 -1.81
CA VAL A 254 -13.78 32.78 -2.17
C VAL A 254 -14.90 32.94 -3.19
N ALA A 255 -14.76 32.31 -4.35
CA ALA A 255 -15.74 32.36 -5.43
C ALA A 255 -16.01 30.98 -6.01
N ASP A 256 -17.30 30.65 -6.21
CA ASP A 256 -17.71 29.41 -6.88
C ASP A 256 -17.33 29.45 -8.36
N VAL A 257 -16.85 28.32 -8.87
CA VAL A 257 -16.45 28.14 -10.27
C VAL A 257 -17.29 27.02 -10.87
N ALA A 258 -17.94 27.28 -12.00
CA ALA A 258 -18.80 26.29 -12.66
C ALA A 258 -18.02 25.42 -13.67
N GLY A 259 -18.46 24.17 -13.85
CA GLY A 259 -18.06 23.34 -15.00
C GLY A 259 -16.71 22.61 -14.89
N LEU A 260 -16.18 22.46 -13.68
CA LEU A 260 -14.94 21.68 -13.43
C LEU A 260 -15.17 20.37 -12.68
N GLY A 261 -16.29 20.20 -11.97
CA GLY A 261 -16.61 19.01 -11.18
C GLY A 261 -18.02 19.12 -10.62
N ASP A 262 -18.33 18.35 -9.58
CA ASP A 262 -19.63 18.42 -8.89
C ASP A 262 -19.78 19.75 -8.15
N GLU A 263 -18.70 20.17 -7.48
CA GLU A 263 -18.58 21.44 -6.77
C GLU A 263 -17.17 21.99 -6.98
N CYS A 264 -17.04 23.31 -7.11
CA CYS A 264 -15.73 23.94 -7.26
C CYS A 264 -15.72 25.37 -6.73
N PHE A 265 -14.65 25.73 -6.04
CA PHE A 265 -14.38 27.12 -5.65
C PHE A 265 -12.93 27.49 -5.96
N SER A 266 -12.69 28.79 -6.08
CA SER A 266 -11.36 29.39 -6.07
C SER A 266 -11.20 30.29 -4.85
N ALA A 267 -9.98 30.41 -4.35
CA ALA A 267 -9.65 31.29 -3.22
C ALA A 267 -8.23 31.86 -3.39
N GLN A 268 -7.93 32.93 -2.64
CA GLN A 268 -6.58 33.46 -2.53
C GLN A 268 -6.00 33.04 -1.16
N ASP A 269 -5.34 31.88 -1.14
CA ASP A 269 -4.74 31.35 0.07
C ASP A 269 -3.47 32.13 0.45
N LYS A 270 -3.23 32.21 1.76
CA LYS A 270 -2.11 32.96 2.36
C LYS A 270 -0.74 32.38 2.01
N TYR A 271 -0.63 31.07 1.85
CA TYR A 271 0.64 30.36 1.63
C TYR A 271 0.77 29.87 0.18
N TYR A 272 -0.31 29.38 -0.39
CA TYR A 272 -0.37 28.74 -1.70
C TYR A 272 -0.84 29.66 -2.83
N GLN A 273 -1.04 30.94 -2.52
CA GLN A 273 -1.55 31.95 -3.46
C GLN A 273 -2.92 31.54 -4.01
N ARG A 274 -3.21 31.81 -5.29
CA ARG A 274 -4.50 31.44 -5.88
C ARG A 274 -4.64 29.92 -5.95
N ILE A 275 -5.68 29.38 -5.33
CA ILE A 275 -6.01 27.95 -5.36
C ILE A 275 -7.34 27.72 -6.08
N ILE A 276 -7.48 26.53 -6.68
CA ILE A 276 -8.74 26.02 -7.21
C ILE A 276 -8.99 24.65 -6.58
N VAL A 277 -10.14 24.49 -5.93
CA VAL A 277 -10.54 23.26 -5.25
C VAL A 277 -11.77 22.71 -5.97
N VAL A 278 -11.73 21.43 -6.33
CA VAL A 278 -12.78 20.76 -7.10
C VAL A 278 -13.15 19.47 -6.42
N ARG A 279 -14.43 19.26 -6.16
CA ARG A 279 -14.97 17.96 -5.75
C ARG A 279 -15.47 17.20 -6.98
N MET A 280 -15.11 15.93 -7.07
CA MET A 280 -15.59 15.01 -8.11
C MET A 280 -15.82 13.63 -7.48
N ASN A 281 -17.08 13.19 -7.38
CA ASN A 281 -17.46 11.99 -6.64
C ASN A 281 -16.85 12.02 -5.22
N LYS A 282 -16.13 10.98 -4.81
CA LYS A 282 -15.43 10.83 -3.53
C LYS A 282 -14.04 11.48 -3.48
N PHE A 283 -13.63 12.19 -4.52
CA PHE A 283 -12.32 12.83 -4.61
C PHE A 283 -12.42 14.35 -4.46
N VAL A 284 -11.35 14.94 -3.91
CA VAL A 284 -11.13 16.39 -3.93
C VAL A 284 -9.79 16.68 -4.59
N ILE A 285 -9.80 17.50 -5.63
CA ILE A 285 -8.62 17.95 -6.37
C ILE A 285 -8.32 19.38 -5.94
N ILE A 286 -7.06 19.67 -5.60
CA ILE A 286 -6.60 21.00 -5.21
C ILE A 286 -5.46 21.39 -6.16
N ALA A 287 -5.66 22.46 -6.91
CA ALA A 287 -4.61 23.11 -7.72
C ALA A 287 -4.04 24.29 -6.94
N LEU A 288 -2.71 24.37 -6.83
CA LEU A 288 -1.99 25.41 -6.09
C LEU A 288 -1.30 26.40 -7.03
N GLN A 289 -1.10 27.63 -6.57
CA GLN A 289 -0.37 28.68 -7.29
C GLN A 289 -0.88 28.90 -8.73
N VAL A 290 -2.20 28.94 -8.88
CA VAL A 290 -2.89 29.04 -10.18
C VAL A 290 -2.69 30.42 -10.78
N GLU A 291 -1.82 30.51 -11.78
CA GLU A 291 -1.59 31.73 -12.59
C GLU A 291 -2.30 31.67 -13.95
N ASN A 292 -2.27 30.50 -14.59
CA ASN A 292 -2.93 30.23 -15.87
C ASN A 292 -4.19 29.37 -15.64
N GLU A 293 -5.34 30.03 -15.45
CA GLU A 293 -6.61 29.36 -15.20
C GLU A 293 -7.04 28.44 -16.34
N GLU A 294 -6.88 28.86 -17.60
CA GLU A 294 -7.28 28.07 -18.76
C GLU A 294 -6.54 26.73 -18.82
N ALA A 295 -5.21 26.76 -18.67
CA ALA A 295 -4.39 25.54 -18.66
C ALA A 295 -4.67 24.67 -17.43
N THR A 296 -4.90 25.30 -16.27
CA THR A 296 -5.24 24.60 -15.02
C THR A 296 -6.59 23.88 -15.14
N HIS A 297 -7.60 24.57 -15.66
CA HIS A 297 -8.93 24.00 -15.94
C HIS A 297 -8.85 22.86 -16.96
N ALA A 298 -8.04 23.01 -18.00
CA ALA A 298 -7.82 21.95 -18.98
C ALA A 298 -7.26 20.69 -18.31
N LEU A 299 -6.24 20.82 -17.45
CA LEU A 299 -5.66 19.70 -16.72
C LEU A 299 -6.67 19.07 -15.74
N ILE A 300 -7.39 19.87 -14.94
CA ILE A 300 -8.44 19.40 -14.02
C ILE A 300 -9.47 18.55 -14.76
N LYS A 301 -9.92 18.99 -15.93
CA LYS A 301 -10.92 18.24 -16.73
C LYS A 301 -10.42 16.88 -17.18
N THR A 302 -9.11 16.64 -17.22
CA THR A 302 -8.54 15.33 -17.55
C THR A 302 -8.57 14.33 -16.38
N PHE A 303 -8.84 14.77 -15.14
CA PHE A 303 -9.09 13.86 -14.02
C PHE A 303 -10.43 13.15 -14.15
N ALA A 304 -11.48 13.85 -14.60
CA ALA A 304 -12.85 13.32 -14.68
C ALA A 304 -12.96 11.97 -15.44
N PRO A 305 -12.45 11.82 -16.69
CA PRO A 305 -12.52 10.53 -17.38
C PRO A 305 -11.72 9.43 -16.66
N ARG A 306 -10.63 9.76 -15.96
CA ARG A 306 -9.81 8.79 -15.21
C ARG A 306 -10.56 8.30 -13.95
N ILE A 307 -11.18 9.22 -13.22
CA ILE A 307 -12.03 8.91 -12.06
C ILE A 307 -13.21 8.04 -12.50
N SER A 308 -13.93 8.45 -13.56
CA SER A 308 -15.08 7.68 -14.07
C SER A 308 -14.69 6.31 -14.62
N GLN A 309 -13.54 6.18 -15.31
CA GLN A 309 -13.05 4.90 -15.79
C GLN A 309 -12.77 3.94 -14.63
N MET A 310 -12.14 4.43 -13.55
CA MET A 310 -11.84 3.61 -12.38
C MET A 310 -13.10 3.14 -11.63
N GLU A 311 -14.14 3.97 -11.55
CA GLU A 311 -15.45 3.58 -10.99
C GLU A 311 -16.22 2.61 -11.90
N SER A 312 -15.97 2.68 -13.21
CA SER A 312 -16.53 1.74 -14.19
C SER A 312 -15.84 0.39 -14.22
N VAL A 313 -14.71 0.24 -13.49
CA VAL A 313 -14.14 -1.07 -13.16
C VAL A 313 -15.11 -1.74 -12.18
N ARG A 314 -16.15 -2.35 -12.76
CA ARG A 314 -16.99 -3.37 -12.11
C ARG A 314 -16.06 -4.38 -11.40
N PRO A 315 -16.50 -5.05 -10.32
CA PRO A 315 -15.72 -6.14 -9.71
C PRO A 315 -15.16 -6.98 -10.85
N ALA A 316 -13.82 -7.10 -10.88
CA ALA A 316 -13.07 -7.59 -12.03
C ALA A 316 -13.84 -8.74 -12.65
N GLN A 317 -14.20 -8.65 -13.94
CA GLN A 317 -14.71 -9.84 -14.62
C GLN A 317 -13.55 -10.81 -14.64
N ILE A 318 -13.63 -11.85 -13.83
CA ILE A 318 -12.53 -12.80 -13.68
C ILE A 318 -12.62 -13.75 -14.86
N PHE A 319 -11.53 -13.85 -15.61
CA PHE A 319 -11.37 -14.85 -16.66
C PHE A 319 -10.30 -15.87 -16.28
N PHE A 320 -10.58 -17.15 -16.52
CA PHE A 320 -9.64 -18.25 -16.33
C PHE A 320 -9.58 -19.08 -17.61
N ASN A 321 -8.39 -19.24 -18.20
CA ASN A 321 -8.19 -19.89 -19.50
C ASN A 321 -9.15 -19.38 -20.59
N GLY A 322 -9.35 -18.07 -20.65
CA GLY A 322 -10.23 -17.42 -21.63
C GLY A 322 -11.73 -17.63 -21.40
N LYS A 323 -12.14 -18.27 -20.30
CA LYS A 323 -13.55 -18.39 -19.91
C LYS A 323 -13.87 -17.44 -18.78
N ARG A 324 -14.99 -16.71 -18.90
CA ARG A 324 -15.52 -15.89 -17.80
C ARG A 324 -15.89 -16.81 -16.64
N LEU A 325 -15.34 -16.56 -15.46
CA LEU A 325 -15.78 -17.18 -14.23
C LEU A 325 -17.04 -16.45 -13.76
N ASP A 326 -18.20 -17.04 -14.04
CA ASP A 326 -19.47 -16.60 -13.47
C ASP A 326 -19.61 -17.13 -12.04
N ILE A 327 -18.91 -16.48 -11.10
CA ILE A 327 -19.06 -16.75 -9.67
C ILE A 327 -20.36 -16.13 -9.17
N SER A 328 -21.44 -16.90 -9.26
CA SER A 328 -22.75 -16.63 -8.66
C SER A 328 -22.93 -17.58 -7.46
N PRO A 329 -22.92 -17.19 -6.14
CA PRO A 329 -22.92 -15.87 -5.47
C PRO A 329 -21.93 -15.72 -4.25
N PRO A 330 -22.01 -14.61 -3.50
CA PRO A 330 -21.45 -13.31 -3.86
C PRO A 330 -19.95 -13.26 -3.53
N ALA A 331 -19.13 -12.82 -4.50
CA ALA A 331 -17.91 -12.16 -4.07
C ALA A 331 -18.33 -10.97 -3.18
N GLN A 332 -17.83 -10.91 -1.95
CA GLN A 332 -18.15 -9.77 -1.08
C GLN A 332 -17.10 -8.69 -1.28
N MET A 333 -17.56 -7.45 -1.38
CA MET A 333 -16.68 -6.29 -1.26
C MET A 333 -16.70 -5.82 0.18
N LYS A 334 -15.53 -5.85 0.82
CA LYS A 334 -15.33 -5.33 2.17
C LYS A 334 -14.14 -4.38 2.14
N GLY A 335 -14.42 -3.08 2.34
CA GLY A 335 -13.43 -2.03 2.06
C GLY A 335 -13.07 -2.00 0.58
N GLN A 336 -11.77 -2.03 0.26
CA GLN A 336 -11.25 -2.06 -1.12
C GLN A 336 -10.97 -3.49 -1.65
N ASN A 337 -11.25 -4.53 -0.86
CA ASN A 337 -10.89 -5.91 -1.19
C ASN A 337 -12.08 -6.70 -1.73
N ILE A 338 -11.83 -7.50 -2.77
CA ILE A 338 -12.76 -8.50 -3.30
C ILE A 338 -12.48 -9.81 -2.58
N TRP A 339 -13.52 -10.49 -2.13
CA TRP A 339 -13.38 -11.74 -1.40
C TRP A 339 -14.18 -12.85 -2.06
N LEU A 340 -13.55 -13.99 -2.25
CA LEU A 340 -14.09 -15.10 -3.02
C LEU A 340 -14.41 -16.31 -2.15
N PRO A 341 -15.59 -16.93 -2.30
CA PRO A 341 -15.92 -18.16 -1.59
C PRO A 341 -15.02 -19.31 -2.09
N VAL A 342 -14.22 -19.86 -1.18
CA VAL A 342 -13.13 -20.79 -1.49
C VAL A 342 -13.59 -21.99 -2.31
N ILE A 343 -14.69 -22.64 -1.91
CA ILE A 343 -15.19 -23.85 -2.57
C ILE A 343 -15.72 -23.54 -3.96
N SER A 344 -16.63 -22.57 -4.09
CA SER A 344 -17.26 -22.21 -5.37
C SER A 344 -16.23 -21.72 -6.38
N PHE A 345 -15.26 -20.95 -5.92
CA PHE A 345 -14.21 -20.44 -6.76
C PHE A 345 -13.20 -21.52 -7.19
N SER A 346 -12.79 -22.40 -6.26
CA SER A 346 -11.91 -23.53 -6.60
C SER A 346 -12.54 -24.41 -7.69
N GLN A 347 -13.83 -24.72 -7.56
CA GLN A 347 -14.58 -25.44 -8.59
C GLN A 347 -14.57 -24.70 -9.95
N ALA A 348 -14.73 -23.38 -9.93
CA ALA A 348 -14.78 -22.56 -11.13
C ALA A 348 -13.46 -22.58 -11.93
N ILE A 349 -12.32 -22.72 -11.25
CA ILE A 349 -11.00 -22.84 -11.87
C ILE A 349 -10.55 -24.30 -12.12
N GLY A 350 -11.40 -25.29 -11.82
CA GLY A 350 -11.06 -26.71 -11.95
C GLY A 350 -10.14 -27.24 -10.84
N ALA A 351 -10.03 -26.53 -9.74
CA ALA A 351 -9.39 -26.98 -8.51
C ALA A 351 -10.42 -27.68 -7.58
N SER A 352 -9.92 -28.43 -6.61
CA SER A 352 -10.69 -28.90 -5.47
C SER A 352 -10.23 -28.17 -4.21
N ALA A 353 -11.16 -27.86 -3.31
CA ALA A 353 -10.81 -27.31 -2.01
C ALA A 353 -11.50 -28.09 -0.90
N THR A 354 -10.76 -28.39 0.16
CA THR A 354 -11.27 -28.94 1.40
C THR A 354 -11.04 -27.94 2.52
N VAL A 355 -12.09 -27.63 3.26
CA VAL A 355 -12.05 -26.75 4.43
C VAL A 355 -12.26 -27.65 5.65
N ASP A 356 -11.26 -27.76 6.52
CA ASP A 356 -11.38 -28.43 7.81
C ASP A 356 -11.30 -27.40 8.96
N GLU A 357 -11.30 -27.83 10.22
CA GLU A 357 -11.31 -26.93 11.38
C GLU A 357 -10.04 -26.08 11.52
N GLU A 358 -8.90 -26.53 11.02
CA GLU A 358 -7.59 -25.88 11.21
C GLU A 358 -7.06 -25.23 9.93
N LYS A 359 -7.40 -25.77 8.76
CA LYS A 359 -6.81 -25.37 7.48
C LYS A 359 -7.77 -25.47 6.30
N ILE A 360 -7.37 -24.77 5.25
CA ILE A 360 -7.97 -24.82 3.92
C ILE A 360 -6.93 -25.44 3.00
N VAL A 361 -7.30 -26.51 2.30
CA VAL A 361 -6.41 -27.19 1.35
C VAL A 361 -6.99 -27.08 -0.05
N ILE A 362 -6.29 -26.37 -0.94
CA ILE A 362 -6.66 -26.19 -2.34
C ILE A 362 -5.74 -27.06 -3.19
N ARG A 363 -6.30 -27.92 -4.04
CA ARG A 363 -5.58 -28.80 -4.95
C ARG A 363 -5.94 -28.49 -6.39
N TYR A 364 -4.94 -28.27 -7.22
CA TYR A 364 -5.11 -28.00 -8.65
C TYR A 364 -4.02 -28.75 -9.42
N ASN A 365 -4.42 -29.64 -10.34
CA ASN A 365 -3.54 -30.63 -10.96
C ASN A 365 -2.77 -31.44 -9.89
N ASP A 366 -1.45 -31.58 -10.00
CA ASP A 366 -0.59 -32.34 -9.08
C ASP A 366 -0.10 -31.52 -7.87
N LYS A 367 -0.71 -30.35 -7.63
CA LYS A 367 -0.22 -29.35 -6.67
C LYS A 367 -1.23 -29.12 -5.55
N GLU A 368 -0.72 -28.91 -4.32
CA GLU A 368 -1.51 -28.68 -3.11
C GLU A 368 -1.04 -27.39 -2.40
N ILE A 369 -1.99 -26.54 -2.01
CA ILE A 369 -1.79 -25.31 -1.23
C ILE A 369 -2.53 -25.47 0.09
N GLN A 370 -1.86 -25.23 1.22
CA GLN A 370 -2.48 -25.23 2.54
C GLN A 370 -2.47 -23.81 3.12
N LEU A 371 -3.63 -23.36 3.60
CA LEU A 371 -3.81 -22.04 4.23
C LEU A 371 -4.34 -22.22 5.65
N ASN A 372 -3.78 -21.47 6.58
CA ASN A 372 -4.26 -21.42 7.96
C ASN A 372 -5.54 -20.57 8.05
N ARG A 373 -6.61 -21.10 8.65
CA ARG A 373 -7.91 -20.41 8.78
C ARG A 373 -7.85 -19.14 9.64
N GLU A 374 -6.84 -18.98 10.49
CA GLU A 374 -6.64 -17.79 11.33
C GLU A 374 -5.95 -16.64 10.59
N SER A 375 -5.57 -16.83 9.33
CA SER A 375 -5.00 -15.76 8.51
C SER A 375 -5.98 -14.59 8.36
N SER A 376 -5.47 -13.36 8.46
CA SER A 376 -6.21 -12.13 8.18
C SER A 376 -6.73 -12.03 6.74
N ASP A 377 -6.23 -12.89 5.84
CA ASP A 377 -6.66 -13.02 4.44
C ASP A 377 -7.81 -14.01 4.23
N ILE A 378 -8.32 -14.59 5.32
CA ILE A 378 -9.46 -15.49 5.35
C ILE A 378 -10.54 -14.87 6.22
N TYR A 379 -11.77 -14.84 5.73
CA TYR A 379 -12.92 -14.54 6.57
C TYR A 379 -13.98 -15.61 6.44
N ILE A 380 -14.77 -15.75 7.52
CA ILE A 380 -15.90 -16.66 7.57
C ILE A 380 -17.16 -15.83 7.76
N ASP A 381 -18.12 -15.97 6.85
CA ASP A 381 -19.44 -15.34 6.96
C ASP A 381 -20.50 -16.38 6.65
N ASP A 382 -21.47 -16.52 7.55
CA ASP A 382 -22.54 -17.52 7.49
C ASP A 382 -22.06 -18.94 7.13
N GLY A 383 -20.95 -19.37 7.76
CA GLY A 383 -20.34 -20.69 7.53
C GLY A 383 -19.62 -20.84 6.17
N THR A 384 -19.65 -19.83 5.31
CA THR A 384 -18.88 -19.79 4.06
C THR A 384 -17.49 -19.23 4.33
N VAL A 385 -16.47 -19.92 3.84
CA VAL A 385 -15.07 -19.47 3.96
C VAL A 385 -14.67 -18.71 2.69
N PHE A 386 -14.13 -17.52 2.89
CA PHE A 386 -13.73 -16.62 1.83
C PHE A 386 -12.23 -16.34 1.90
N ILE A 387 -11.62 -16.17 0.73
CA ILE A 387 -10.23 -15.76 0.57
C ILE A 387 -10.19 -14.41 -0.14
N ASN A 388 -9.25 -13.55 0.26
CA ASN A 388 -9.00 -12.31 -0.45
C ASN A 388 -8.54 -12.60 -1.90
N TRP A 389 -9.16 -11.95 -2.88
CA TRP A 389 -8.89 -12.10 -4.31
C TRP A 389 -7.41 -11.86 -4.65
N GLU A 390 -6.85 -10.74 -4.18
CA GLU A 390 -5.45 -10.40 -4.39
C GLU A 390 -4.54 -11.49 -3.80
N GLN A 391 -4.87 -11.97 -2.60
CA GLN A 391 -4.06 -12.99 -1.94
C GLN A 391 -4.13 -14.35 -2.66
N PHE A 392 -5.31 -14.74 -3.15
CA PHE A 392 -5.44 -15.94 -3.97
C PHE A 392 -4.58 -15.85 -5.23
N LEU A 393 -4.61 -14.70 -5.91
CA LEU A 393 -3.84 -14.51 -7.13
C LEU A 393 -2.32 -14.50 -6.86
N ASN A 394 -1.92 -13.95 -5.71
CA ASN A 394 -0.54 -13.98 -5.24
C ASN A 394 -0.07 -15.43 -4.99
N LEU A 395 -0.90 -16.27 -4.37
CA LEU A 395 -0.63 -17.70 -4.17
C LEU A 395 -0.49 -18.47 -5.48
N MET A 396 -1.12 -17.98 -6.54
CA MET A 396 -1.19 -18.65 -7.85
C MET A 396 -0.26 -18.02 -8.91
N GLN A 397 0.54 -17.01 -8.55
CA GLN A 397 1.47 -16.29 -9.44
C GLN A 397 0.80 -15.84 -10.76
N VAL A 398 -0.37 -15.21 -10.66
CA VAL A 398 -1.14 -14.78 -11.84
C VAL A 398 -0.56 -13.48 -12.43
N GLN A 399 -0.24 -13.49 -13.73
CA GLN A 399 0.11 -12.29 -14.48
C GLN A 399 -1.16 -11.61 -15.02
N TYR A 400 -1.24 -10.29 -14.93
CA TYR A 400 -2.35 -9.52 -15.50
C TYR A 400 -1.90 -8.76 -16.73
N SER A 401 -2.84 -8.59 -17.65
CA SER A 401 -2.79 -7.55 -18.66
C SER A 401 -4.16 -6.88 -18.72
N VAL A 402 -4.18 -5.57 -18.96
CA VAL A 402 -5.43 -4.84 -19.16
C VAL A 402 -5.71 -4.82 -20.65
N ASP A 403 -6.81 -5.46 -21.07
CA ASP A 403 -7.35 -5.28 -22.41
C ASP A 403 -8.15 -3.99 -22.42
N SER A 404 -7.46 -2.89 -22.75
CA SER A 404 -8.05 -1.55 -22.78
C SER A 404 -9.16 -1.38 -23.83
N GLU A 405 -9.23 -2.24 -24.86
CA GLU A 405 -10.31 -2.20 -25.85
C GLU A 405 -11.58 -2.87 -25.35
N LYS A 406 -11.44 -3.93 -24.53
CA LYS A 406 -12.57 -4.69 -23.98
C LYS A 406 -12.97 -4.28 -22.57
N ASN A 407 -12.18 -3.43 -21.91
CA ASN A 407 -12.31 -3.10 -20.49
C ASN A 407 -12.30 -4.37 -19.61
N GLU A 408 -11.39 -5.29 -19.95
CA GLU A 408 -11.24 -6.60 -19.29
C GLU A 408 -9.84 -6.71 -18.66
N ILE A 409 -9.76 -7.41 -17.52
CA ILE A 409 -8.49 -7.83 -16.94
C ILE A 409 -8.22 -9.26 -17.41
N LEU A 410 -7.21 -9.43 -18.25
CA LEU A 410 -6.74 -10.71 -18.74
C LEU A 410 -5.75 -11.31 -17.74
N CYS A 411 -6.18 -12.37 -17.06
CA CYS A 411 -5.34 -13.15 -16.14
C CYS A 411 -4.69 -14.32 -16.90
N THR A 412 -3.36 -14.39 -16.89
CA THR A 412 -2.60 -15.56 -17.34
C THR A 412 -1.91 -16.20 -16.13
N LEU A 413 -2.26 -17.44 -15.81
CA LEU A 413 -1.62 -18.16 -14.71
C LEU A 413 -0.29 -18.76 -15.16
N LYS A 414 0.80 -18.40 -14.48
CA LYS A 414 2.09 -19.11 -14.56
C LYS A 414 2.45 -19.62 -13.17
N LEU A 415 2.23 -20.91 -12.95
CA LEU A 415 2.46 -21.59 -11.68
C LEU A 415 3.87 -22.20 -11.66
N ASP A 416 4.91 -21.39 -11.80
CA ASP A 416 6.29 -21.89 -12.03
C ASP A 416 7.11 -22.10 -10.73
N SER A 417 6.63 -21.70 -9.55
CA SER A 417 7.28 -22.11 -8.28
C SER A 417 6.30 -22.18 -7.11
N ILE A 418 6.05 -23.39 -6.59
CA ILE A 418 5.35 -23.56 -5.31
C ILE A 418 6.40 -23.55 -4.19
N ILE A 419 6.24 -22.64 -3.24
CA ILE A 419 6.84 -22.75 -1.91
C ILE A 419 5.84 -23.57 -1.09
N GLU A 420 6.21 -24.81 -0.73
CA GLU A 420 5.50 -25.56 0.30
C GLU A 420 5.57 -24.77 1.61
N ARG A 421 4.45 -24.19 2.07
CA ARG A 421 4.34 -23.68 3.44
C ARG A 421 3.82 -24.79 4.34
N ARG A 422 4.53 -25.05 5.44
CA ARG A 422 4.07 -25.84 6.58
C ARG A 422 3.40 -24.94 7.61
#